data_AF-A0A958YRI7-F1
#
_entry.id   AF-A0A958YRI7-F1
#
_cell.length_a   1.000
_cell.length_b   1.000
_cell.length_c   1.000
_cell.angle_alpha   90.00
_cell.angle_beta   90.00
_cell.angle_gamma   90.00
#
_symmetry.space_group_name_H-M   'P 1'
#
loop_
_entity.id
_entity.type
_entity.pdbx_description
1 polymer ?
#
loop_
_entity_poly.entity_id
_entity_poly.type
_entity_poly.pdbx_seq_one_letter_code
_entity_poly.pdbx_strand_id
1 'polypeptide(L)' 'DFDIDLNTTVQGDLKIYGDDASDILIKFCNKFKVDYSKFNFDKYFRSEPSWTDIFKKKKEFEDLTMGDLVKAVQNGFL' A
#
# COMPACT_ATOMS: atom_id res chain seq x y z
N ASP A 1 22.96 -3.48 0.34
CA ASP A 1 22.10 -2.48 1.00
C ASP A 1 20.91 -2.18 0.11
N PHE A 2 19.73 -2.16 0.70
CA PHE A 2 18.50 -1.79 0.02
C PHE A 2 18.18 -0.36 0.43
N ASP A 3 18.37 0.58 -0.50
CA ASP A 3 18.09 2.00 -0.26
C ASP A 3 16.60 2.26 -0.48
N ILE A 4 15.96 2.90 0.51
CA ILE A 4 14.57 3.35 0.43
C ILE A 4 14.57 4.85 0.14
N ASP A 5 13.94 5.22 -0.97
CA ASP A 5 13.75 6.61 -1.38
C ASP A 5 12.25 6.96 -1.53
N LEU A 6 11.94 8.18 -1.99
CA LEU A 6 10.56 8.63 -2.14
C LEU A 6 9.79 7.95 -3.28
N ASN A 7 10.49 7.34 -4.24
CA ASN A 7 9.88 6.63 -5.37
C ASN A 7 9.66 5.15 -5.09
N THR A 8 10.29 4.63 -4.02
CA THR A 8 10.16 3.24 -3.59
C THR A 8 8.70 2.90 -3.34
N THR A 9 8.20 1.90 -4.05
CA THR A 9 6.81 1.45 -4.00
C THR A 9 6.59 0.41 -2.90
N VAL A 10 5.48 0.53 -2.17
CA VAL A 10 5.15 -0.39 -1.07
C VAL A 10 4.94 -1.82 -1.59
N GLN A 11 4.16 -1.98 -2.66
CA GLN A 11 3.94 -3.32 -3.24
C GLN A 11 5.04 -3.74 -4.20
N GLY A 12 5.48 -2.86 -5.09
CA GLY A 12 6.40 -3.22 -6.18
C GLY A 12 7.80 -3.53 -5.68
N ASP A 13 8.39 -2.63 -4.89
CA ASP A 13 9.79 -2.71 -4.46
C ASP A 13 9.92 -3.38 -3.09
N LEU A 14 9.10 -2.98 -2.11
CA LEU A 14 9.13 -3.55 -0.77
C LEU A 14 8.42 -4.91 -0.66
N LYS A 15 7.66 -5.31 -1.69
CA LYS A 15 6.90 -6.57 -1.72
C LYS A 15 5.89 -6.69 -0.58
N ILE A 16 5.35 -5.57 -0.09
CA ILE A 16 4.30 -5.53 0.93
C ILE A 16 2.94 -5.46 0.22
N TYR A 17 2.15 -6.52 0.32
CA TYR A 17 0.81 -6.64 -0.27
C TYR A 17 -0.08 -7.56 0.57
N GLY A 18 -1.33 -7.76 0.17
CA GLY A 18 -2.27 -8.60 0.90
C GLY A 18 -2.58 -8.06 2.30
N ASP A 19 -2.68 -8.95 3.28
CA ASP A 19 -3.02 -8.60 4.65
C ASP A 19 -1.91 -7.77 5.31
N ASP A 20 -0.64 -8.05 4.98
CA ASP A 20 0.52 -7.29 5.46
C ASP A 20 0.45 -5.80 5.10
N ALA A 21 -0.01 -5.48 3.88
CA ALA A 21 -0.18 -4.09 3.46
C ALA A 21 -1.23 -3.36 4.28
N SER A 22 -2.36 -4.02 4.53
CA SER A 22 -3.45 -3.46 5.32
C SER A 22 -2.99 -3.20 6.76
N ASP A 23 -2.32 -4.19 7.36
CA ASP A 23 -1.80 -4.10 8.73
C ASP A 23 -0.76 -3.00 8.90
N ILE A 24 0.20 -2.90 7.98
CA ILE A 24 1.26 -1.89 8.03
C ILE A 24 0.66 -0.49 7.83
N LEU A 25 -0.24 -0.31 6.87
CA LEU A 25 -0.86 0.99 6.62
C LEU A 25 -1.77 1.44 7.75
N ILE A 26 -2.54 0.54 8.35
CA ILE A 26 -3.37 0.88 9.52
C ILE A 26 -2.47 1.31 10.69
N LYS A 27 -1.37 0.59 10.96
CA LYS A 27 -0.40 0.97 12.00
C LYS A 27 0.26 2.31 11.69
N PHE A 28 0.64 2.55 10.44
CA PHE A 28 1.16 3.84 9.96
C PHE A 28 0.15 4.96 10.22
N CYS A 29 -1.08 4.81 9.75
CA CYS A 29 -2.12 5.82 9.89
C CYS A 29 -2.42 6.14 11.35
N ASN A 30 -2.53 5.12 12.20
CA ASN A 30 -2.73 5.30 13.64
C ASN A 30 -1.54 6.01 14.31
N LYS A 31 -0.31 5.64 13.94
CA LYS A 31 0.91 6.23 14.50
C LYS A 31 1.06 7.71 14.14
N PHE A 32 0.73 8.08 12.91
CA PHE A 32 0.89 9.44 12.40
C PHE A 32 -0.41 10.26 12.37
N LYS A 33 -1.51 9.71 12.87
CA LYS A 33 -2.85 10.31 12.88
C LYS A 33 -3.31 10.73 11.47
N VAL A 34 -3.09 9.86 10.50
CA VAL A 34 -3.52 10.02 9.11
C VAL A 34 -4.92 9.41 8.96
N ASP A 35 -5.86 10.16 8.41
CA ASP A 35 -7.20 9.65 8.06
C ASP A 35 -7.10 8.77 6.81
N TYR A 36 -7.58 7.53 6.91
CA TYR A 36 -7.63 6.57 5.80
C TYR A 36 -9.05 6.10 5.50
N SER A 37 -10.07 6.79 6.03
CA SER A 37 -11.49 6.42 5.86
C SER A 37 -11.96 6.36 4.40
N LYS A 38 -11.27 7.08 3.51
CA LYS A 38 -11.53 7.11 2.06
C LYS A 38 -10.53 6.31 1.24
N PHE A 39 -9.52 5.72 1.87
CA PHE A 39 -8.47 4.99 1.17
C PHE A 39 -9.00 3.63 0.71
N ASN A 40 -8.78 3.31 -0.58
CA ASN A 40 -9.21 2.05 -1.19
C ASN A 40 -8.03 1.11 -1.36
N PHE A 41 -7.84 0.19 -0.40
CA PHE A 41 -6.75 -0.78 -0.41
C PHE A 41 -6.71 -1.63 -1.68
N ASP A 42 -7.86 -2.06 -2.19
CA ASP A 42 -7.95 -2.91 -3.38
C ASP A 42 -7.45 -2.22 -4.66
N LYS A 43 -7.31 -0.89 -4.64
CA LYS A 43 -6.77 -0.10 -5.75
C LYS A 43 -5.24 -0.23 -5.86
N TYR A 44 -4.57 -0.40 -4.73
CA TYR A 44 -3.11 -0.35 -4.62
C TYR A 44 -2.50 -1.73 -4.32
N PHE A 45 -3.24 -2.59 -3.61
CA PHE A 45 -2.70 -3.86 -3.13
C PHE A 45 -3.42 -5.04 -3.76
N ARG A 46 -2.60 -5.99 -4.21
CA ARG A 46 -3.01 -7.33 -4.58
C ARG A 46 -3.38 -8.09 -3.32
N SER A 47 -4.54 -8.73 -3.31
CA SER A 47 -4.87 -9.73 -2.31
C SER A 47 -3.91 -10.91 -2.36
N GLU A 48 -3.81 -11.66 -1.26
CA GLU A 48 -3.02 -12.88 -1.23
C GLU A 48 -3.46 -13.88 -2.33
N PRO A 49 -2.51 -14.59 -2.94
CA PRO A 49 -2.83 -15.53 -4.01
C PRO A 49 -3.75 -16.65 -3.50
N SER A 50 -4.91 -16.77 -4.14
CA SER A 50 -5.86 -17.86 -3.93
C SER A 50 -5.80 -18.87 -5.07
N TRP A 51 -6.16 -20.13 -4.82
CA TRP A 51 -6.31 -21.18 -5.84
C TRP A 51 -7.27 -20.78 -6.97
N THR A 52 -8.19 -19.84 -6.72
CA THR A 52 -9.12 -19.29 -7.72
C THR A 52 -8.50 -18.23 -8.65
N ASP A 53 -7.31 -17.71 -8.32
CA ASP A 53 -6.69 -16.62 -9.08
C ASP A 53 -6.14 -17.05 -10.44
N ILE A 54 -5.97 -18.37 -10.68
CA ILE A 54 -5.57 -18.92 -11.98
C ILE A 54 -6.57 -18.54 -13.08
N PHE A 55 -7.84 -18.31 -12.71
CA PHE A 55 -8.90 -17.92 -13.64
C PHE A 55 -9.17 -16.41 -13.67
N LYS A 56 -8.51 -15.62 -12.82
CA LYS A 56 -8.75 -14.17 -12.74
C LYS A 56 -7.90 -13.43 -13.77
N LYS A 57 -8.50 -12.45 -14.44
CA LYS A 57 -7.75 -11.48 -15.26
C LYS A 57 -6.73 -10.76 -14.38
N LYS A 58 -5.54 -10.52 -14.93
CA LYS A 58 -4.50 -9.71 -14.29
C LYS A 58 -5.08 -8.32 -14.03
N LYS A 59 -5.22 -7.98 -12.75
CA LYS A 59 -5.61 -6.65 -12.29
C LYS A 59 -4.37 -5.77 -12.27
N GLU A 60 -4.50 -4.55 -12.77
CA GLU A 60 -3.48 -3.51 -12.61
C GLU A 60 -3.72 -2.80 -11.27
N PHE A 61 -2.64 -2.53 -10.56
CA PHE A 61 -2.65 -1.85 -9.27
C PHE A 61 -1.94 -0.53 -9.44
N GLU A 62 -2.43 0.49 -8.75
CA GLU A 62 -1.72 1.77 -8.66
C GLU A 62 -0.56 1.65 -7.66
N ASP A 63 0.48 2.43 -7.90
CA ASP A 63 1.63 2.48 -7.00
C ASP A 63 1.33 3.39 -5.80
N LEU A 64 1.57 2.87 -4.61
CA LEU A 64 1.69 3.67 -3.39
C LEU A 64 3.17 3.79 -3.05
N THR A 65 3.72 5.00 -3.08
CA THR A 65 5.14 5.25 -2.84
C THR A 65 5.41 5.73 -1.41
N MET A 66 6.66 5.65 -0.96
CA MET A 66 7.09 6.30 0.28
C MET A 66 6.83 7.81 0.26
N GLY A 67 6.95 8.47 -0.90
CA GLY A 67 6.61 9.87 -1.08
C GLY A 67 5.13 10.17 -0.81
N ASP A 68 4.23 9.27 -1.18
CA ASP A 68 2.80 9.41 -0.90
C ASP A 68 2.50 9.26 0.59
N LEU A 69 3.17 8.33 1.27
CA LEU A 69 3.07 8.21 2.73
C LEU A 69 3.57 9.47 3.43
N VAL A 70 4.69 10.05 2.99
CA VAL A 70 5.21 11.31 3.54
C VAL A 70 4.20 12.45 3.33
N LYS A 71 3.62 12.58 2.14
CA LYS A 71 2.57 13.57 1.85
C LYS A 71 1.33 13.33 2.71
N ALA A 72 0.96 12.08 2.96
CA ALA A 72 -0.19 11.73 3.78
C ALA A 72 -0.02 12.21 5.22
N VAL A 73 1.19 12.10 5.79
CA VAL A 73 1.50 12.69 7.10
C VAL A 73 1.39 14.22 7.08
N GLN A 74 1.86 14.86 6.01
CA GLN A 74 1.82 16.33 5.88
C GLN A 74 0.38 16.85 5.74
N ASN A 75 -0.46 16.13 5.00
CA ASN A 75 -1.83 16.54 4.69
C ASN A 75 -2.85 16.03 5.73
N GLY A 76 -2.50 15.01 6.51
CA GLY A 76 -3.37 14.37 7.50
C GLY A 76 -4.33 13.33 6.93
N PHE A 77 -4.20 12.93 5.66
CA PHE A 77 -5.04 11.91 5.04
C PHE A 77 -4.30 11.13 3.96
N LEU A 78 -4.70 9.87 3.77
CA LEU A 78 -4.20 8.93 2.77
C LEU A 78 -5.17 8.83 1.59
#